data_AF-A0A547PJ68-F1
#
_entry.id   AF-A0A547PJ68-F1
#
_cell.length_a   1.000
_cell.length_b   1.000
_cell.length_c   1.000
_cell.angle_alpha   90.00
_cell.angle_beta   90.00
_cell.angle_gamma   90.00
#
_symmetry.space_group_name_H-M   'P 1'
#
loop_
_entity.id
_entity.type
_entity.pdbx_description
1 polymer ?
#
loop_
_entity_poly.entity_id
_entity_poly.type
_entity_poly.pdbx_seq_one_letter_code
_entity_poly.pdbx_strand_id
1 'polypeptide(L)'
;FDMICEANGIEHRLTKPNHPWTNGQVERMNRTIKEATVKRFHYENHDQLRTHLADFMAAYNFARRLKTLSGLTPYEYICKIWTSEPDRFILNPIHQMPGPNT
;
A
#
# COMPACT_ATOMS: atom_id res chain seq x y z
N PHE A 1 2.98 -19.40 10.40
CA PHE A 1 3.14 -18.37 9.35
C PHE A 1 4.09 -18.91 8.28
N ASP A 2 5.31 -19.31 8.63
CA ASP A 2 6.30 -19.85 7.68
C ASP A 2 5.77 -20.99 6.79
N MET A 3 5.04 -21.95 7.36
CA MET A 3 4.40 -23.03 6.59
C MET A 3 3.46 -22.52 5.48
N ILE A 4 2.74 -21.41 5.73
CA ILE A 4 1.82 -20.82 4.75
C ILE A 4 2.61 -20.11 3.66
N CYS A 5 3.67 -19.38 4.03
CA CYS A 5 4.58 -18.75 3.07
C CYS A 5 5.20 -19.80 2.14
N GLU A 6 5.69 -20.91 2.70
CA GLU A 6 6.24 -22.03 1.94
C GLU A 6 5.21 -22.65 1.00
N ALA A 7 4.00 -22.94 1.50
CA ALA A 7 2.92 -23.49 0.67
C ALA A 7 2.51 -22.57 -0.50
N ASN A 8 2.79 -21.27 -0.43
CA ASN A 8 2.52 -20.29 -1.48
C ASN A 8 3.76 -19.89 -2.29
N GLY A 9 4.92 -20.52 -2.06
CA GLY A 9 6.18 -20.15 -2.72
C GLY A 9 6.68 -18.73 -2.38
N ILE A 10 6.27 -18.19 -1.23
CA ILE A 10 6.65 -16.86 -0.76
C ILE A 10 7.89 -16.98 0.13
N GLU A 11 8.98 -16.34 -0.27
CA GLU A 11 10.18 -16.26 0.56
C GLU A 11 9.92 -15.33 1.76
N HIS A 12 10.03 -15.87 2.98
CA HIS A 12 9.90 -15.08 4.21
C HIS A 12 11.26 -14.51 4.62
N ARG A 13 11.43 -13.20 4.48
CA ARG A 13 12.65 -12.46 4.86
C ARG A 13 12.41 -11.61 6.10
N LEU A 14 13.28 -11.77 7.10
CA LEU A 14 13.29 -10.93 8.31
C LEU A 14 14.36 -9.84 8.21
N THR A 15 14.09 -8.69 8.83
CA THR A 15 15.12 -7.66 9.03
C THR A 15 16.16 -8.13 10.03
N LYS A 16 17.41 -7.69 9.85
CA LYS A 16 18.45 -7.99 10.83
C LYS A 16 18.16 -7.26 12.16
N PRO A 17 18.42 -7.88 13.32
CA PRO A 17 18.28 -7.20 14.62
C PRO A 17 19.10 -5.90 14.68
N ASN A 18 18.54 -4.84 15.29
CA ASN A 18 19.18 -3.52 15.41
C ASN A 18 19.44 -2.77 14.09
N HIS A 19 18.72 -3.10 13.02
CA HIS A 19 18.80 -2.41 11.72
C HIS A 19 17.46 -1.76 11.30
N PRO A 20 16.95 -0.75 12.04
CA PRO A 20 15.60 -0.20 11.81
C PRO A 20 15.43 0.47 10.44
N TRP A 21 16.50 0.99 9.83
CA TRP A 21 16.42 1.68 8.55
C TRP A 21 15.95 0.80 7.39
N THR A 22 16.11 -0.53 7.48
CA THR A 22 15.61 -1.46 6.44
C THR A 22 14.08 -1.53 6.41
N ASN A 23 13.40 -1.11 7.48
CA ASN A 23 11.95 -1.04 7.56
C ASN A 23 11.39 0.39 7.36
N GLY A 24 12.26 1.35 7.00
CA GLY A 24 11.91 2.77 7.00
C GLY A 24 10.76 3.16 6.04
N GLN A 25 10.56 2.43 4.94
CA GLN A 25 9.44 2.67 4.02
C GLN A 25 8.10 2.38 4.68
N VAL A 26 7.98 1.23 5.36
CA VAL A 26 6.77 0.85 6.10
C VAL A 26 6.52 1.82 7.24
N GLU A 27 7.57 2.21 7.98
CA GLU A 27 7.44 3.19 9.05
C GLU A 27 6.99 4.58 8.55
N ARG A 28 7.49 5.02 7.39
CA ARG A 28 7.05 6.27 6.75
C ARG A 28 5.59 6.19 6.31
N MET A 29 5.15 5.06 5.75
CA MET A 29 3.75 4.86 5.38
C MET A 29 2.84 4.86 6.61
N ASN A 30 3.21 4.13 7.66
CA ASN A 30 2.47 4.10 8.93
C ASN A 30 2.33 5.49 9.55
N ARG A 31 3.38 6.31 9.47
CA ARG A 31 3.32 7.71 9.92
C ARG A 31 2.32 8.53 9.09
N THR A 32 2.35 8.38 7.76
CA THR A 32 1.45 9.07 6.84
C THR A 32 -0.01 8.72 7.13
N ILE A 33 -0.31 7.43 7.34
CA ILE A 33 -1.65 6.96 7.70
C ILE A 33 -2.09 7.59 9.04
N LYS A 34 -1.23 7.53 10.07
CA LYS A 34 -1.54 8.09 11.39
C LYS A 34 -1.79 9.60 11.33
N GLU A 35 -0.99 10.33 10.56
CA GLU A 35 -1.12 11.78 10.36
C GLU A 35 -2.39 12.15 9.61
N ALA A 36 -2.88 11.29 8.70
CA ALA A 36 -4.14 11.51 8.00
C ALA A 36 -5.38 11.10 8.80
N THR A 37 -5.24 10.18 9.76
CA THR A 37 -6.36 9.57 10.48
C THR A 37 -6.34 9.91 11.97
N VAL A 38 -5.86 9.00 12.82
CA VAL A 38 -5.97 9.03 14.29
C VAL A 38 -5.32 10.24 14.97
N LYS A 39 -4.41 10.97 14.30
CA LYS A 39 -3.85 12.21 14.85
C LYS A 39 -4.73 13.44 14.60
N ARG A 40 -5.67 13.39 13.65
CA ARG A 40 -6.53 14.52 13.26
C ARG A 40 -7.98 14.34 13.67
N PHE A 41 -8.44 13.10 13.78
CA PHE A 41 -9.84 12.77 14.01
C PHE A 41 -9.99 11.90 15.25
N HIS A 42 -11.03 12.17 16.02
CA HIS A 42 -11.52 11.27 17.05
C HIS A 42 -12.56 10.33 16.44
N TYR A 43 -12.54 9.07 16.84
CA TYR A 43 -13.51 8.06 16.41
C TYR A 43 -14.22 7.50 17.64
N GLU A 44 -15.53 7.38 17.56
CA GLU A 44 -16.34 6.82 18.64
C GLU A 44 -16.23 5.30 18.70
N ASN A 45 -15.99 4.67 17.54
CA ASN A 45 -15.82 3.23 17.41
C ASN A 45 -14.82 2.87 16.28
N HIS A 46 -14.43 1.60 16.24
CA HIS A 46 -13.48 1.11 15.25
C HIS A 46 -14.04 1.06 13.83
N ASP A 47 -15.35 1.01 13.63
CA ASP A 47 -15.93 0.94 12.29
C ASP A 47 -15.80 2.28 11.56
N GLN A 48 -15.96 3.40 12.27
CA GLN A 48 -15.65 4.73 11.72
C GLN A 48 -14.19 4.83 11.26
N LEU A 49 -13.24 4.31 12.07
CA LEU A 49 -11.83 4.28 11.69
C LEU A 49 -11.59 3.38 10.48
N ARG A 50 -12.24 2.21 10.39
CA ARG A 50 -12.12 1.30 9.25
C ARG A 50 -12.59 1.93 7.95
N THR A 51 -13.75 2.61 7.98
CA THR A 51 -14.27 3.33 6.81
C THR A 51 -13.30 4.42 6.37
N HIS A 52 -12.85 5.27 7.29
CA HIS A 52 -11.92 6.33 6.93
C HIS A 52 -10.56 5.79 6.44
N LEU A 53 -10.07 4.68 6.99
CA LEU A 53 -8.86 4.01 6.48
C LEU A 53 -9.07 3.50 5.05
N ALA A 54 -10.23 2.91 4.73
CA ALA A 54 -10.55 2.45 3.39
C ALA A 54 -10.59 3.63 2.40
N ASP A 55 -11.25 4.72 2.76
CA ASP A 55 -11.32 5.94 1.94
C ASP A 55 -9.93 6.55 1.72
N PHE A 56 -9.12 6.61 2.78
CA PHE A 56 -7.74 7.09 2.69
C PHE A 56 -6.90 6.20 1.74
N MET A 57 -7.00 4.88 1.86
CA MET A 57 -6.25 3.95 1.01
C MET A 57 -6.70 4.04 -0.45
N ALA A 58 -8.00 4.17 -0.71
CA ALA A 58 -8.54 4.37 -2.06
C ALA A 58 -8.03 5.68 -2.67
N ALA A 59 -8.15 6.79 -1.94
CA ALA A 59 -7.64 8.08 -2.39
C ALA A 59 -6.12 8.06 -2.61
N TYR A 60 -5.36 7.45 -1.70
CA TYR A 60 -3.91 7.36 -1.80
C TYR A 60 -3.47 6.55 -3.03
N ASN A 61 -4.07 5.38 -3.25
CA ASN A 61 -3.67 4.47 -4.33
C ASN A 61 -4.13 4.93 -5.71
N PHE A 62 -5.32 5.54 -5.80
CA PHE A 62 -5.98 5.79 -7.08
C PHE A 62 -6.14 7.27 -7.46
N ALA A 63 -6.17 8.19 -6.49
CA ALA A 63 -6.37 9.62 -6.77
C ALA A 63 -5.12 10.49 -6.52
N ARG A 64 -4.29 10.10 -5.54
CA ARG A 64 -3.15 10.91 -5.11
C ARG A 64 -1.94 10.73 -6.04
N ARG A 65 -1.62 11.76 -6.79
CA ARG A 65 -0.39 11.84 -7.60
C ARG A 65 0.82 12.13 -6.71
N LEU A 66 1.87 11.31 -6.83
CA LEU A 66 3.07 11.42 -6.00
C LEU A 66 4.26 11.94 -6.80
N LYS A 67 4.92 13.00 -6.31
CA LYS A 67 6.12 13.57 -6.95
C LYS A 67 7.25 12.55 -7.11
N THR A 68 7.41 11.66 -6.13
CA THR A 68 8.41 10.58 -6.17
C THR A 68 8.15 9.54 -7.25
N LEU A 69 6.92 9.47 -7.76
CA LEU A 69 6.51 8.60 -8.87
C LEU A 69 6.32 9.40 -10.17
N SER A 70 7.02 10.53 -10.29
CA SER A 70 6.93 11.44 -11.44
C SER A 70 5.50 11.93 -11.73
N GLY A 71 4.70 12.12 -10.68
CA GLY A 71 3.31 12.58 -10.80
C GLY A 71 2.29 11.47 -11.09
N LEU A 72 2.69 10.20 -11.09
CA LEU A 72 1.78 9.07 -11.17
C LEU A 72 1.12 8.80 -9.81
N THR A 73 -0.07 8.21 -9.85
CA THR A 73 -0.64 7.55 -8.67
C THR A 73 0.11 6.23 -8.40
N PRO A 74 0.08 5.71 -7.16
CA PRO A 74 0.65 4.39 -6.88
C PRO A 74 0.14 3.30 -7.82
N TYR A 75 -1.17 3.29 -8.12
CA TYR A 75 -1.75 2.33 -9.04
C TYR A 75 -1.23 2.49 -10.47
N GLU A 76 -1.23 3.71 -11.01
CA GLU A 76 -0.68 3.99 -12.35
C GLU A 76 0.79 3.54 -12.46
N TYR A 77 1.58 3.79 -11.40
CA TYR A 77 2.96 3.35 -11.35
C TYR A 77 3.10 1.82 -11.38
N ILE A 78 2.29 1.08 -10.60
CA ILE A 78 2.28 -0.39 -10.62
C ILE A 78 1.93 -0.91 -12.02
N CYS A 79 0.89 -0.36 -12.67
CA CYS A 79 0.53 -0.73 -14.04
C CYS A 79 1.65 -0.46 -15.04
N LYS A 80 2.37 0.67 -14.89
CA LYS A 80 3.54 0.99 -15.71
C LYS A 80 4.66 -0.03 -15.55
N ILE A 81 5.01 -0.38 -14.30
CA ILE A 81 6.08 -1.37 -14.03
C ILE A 81 5.64 -2.75 -14.53
N TRP A 82 4.39 -3.15 -14.31
CA TRP A 82 3.86 -4.42 -14.85
C TRP A 82 3.95 -4.50 -16.38
N THR A 83 3.62 -3.41 -17.07
CA THR A 83 3.70 -3.35 -18.55
C THR A 83 5.15 -3.48 -19.04
N SER A 84 6.12 -2.95 -18.27
CA SER A 84 7.54 -2.93 -18.66
C SER A 84 8.31 -4.18 -18.21
N GLU A 85 7.92 -4.77 -17.08
CA GLU A 85 8.60 -5.87 -16.39
C GLU A 85 7.56 -6.87 -15.83
N PRO A 86 6.77 -7.55 -16.68
CA PRO A 86 5.65 -8.39 -16.25
C PRO A 86 6.08 -9.58 -15.38
N ASP A 87 7.28 -10.13 -15.61
CA ASP A 87 7.82 -11.30 -14.89
C ASP A 87 8.07 -11.04 -13.39
N ARG A 88 8.08 -9.77 -12.97
CA ARG A 88 8.21 -9.39 -11.55
C ARG A 88 6.91 -9.53 -10.77
N PHE A 89 5.80 -9.83 -11.44
CA PHE A 89 4.48 -9.91 -10.84
C PHE A 89 3.88 -11.29 -11.01
N ILE A 90 3.28 -11.81 -9.95
CA ILE A 90 2.53 -13.07 -9.98
C ILE A 90 1.12 -12.84 -10.56
N LEU A 91 0.57 -11.63 -10.41
CA LEU A 91 -0.80 -11.27 -10.81
C LEU A 91 -0.80 -10.03 -11.70
N ASN A 92 -1.73 -9.99 -12.65
CA ASN A 92 -1.99 -8.80 -13.46
C ASN A 92 -2.75 -7.75 -12.64
N PRO A 93 -2.22 -6.54 -12.40
CA PRO A 93 -2.85 -5.52 -11.56
C PRO A 93 -4.03 -4.79 -12.21
N ILE A 94 -4.24 -4.93 -13.53
CA ILE A 94 -5.17 -4.10 -14.33
C ILE A 94 -6.65 -4.24 -13.89
N HIS A 95 -7.00 -5.34 -13.21
CA HIS A 95 -8.36 -5.56 -12.70
C HIS A 95 -8.73 -4.67 -11.51
N GLN A 96 -7.79 -3.91 -10.93
CA GLN A 96 -8.04 -3.08 -9.74
C GLN A 96 -8.44 -1.64 -10.08
N MET A 97 -8.73 -1.31 -11.35
CA MET A 97 -9.32 -0.02 -11.69
C MET A 97 -10.63 0.16 -10.91
N PRO A 98 -10.74 1.18 -10.03
CA PRO A 98 -12.04 1.60 -9.56
C PRO A 98 -12.80 2.03 -10.84
N GLY A 99 -13.95 1.42 -11.09
CA GLY A 99 -14.86 1.93 -12.12
C GLY A 99 -15.15 3.42 -11.88
N PRO A 100 -15.71 4.14 -12.87
CA PRO A 100 -16.06 5.54 -12.67
C PRO A 100 -16.88 5.69 -11.38
N ASN A 101 -16.42 6.57 -10.48
CA ASN A 101 -17.10 6.89 -9.23
C ASN A 101 -18.57 7.20 -9.58
N THR A 102 -19.49 6.34 -9.16
CA THR A 102 -20.94 6.59 -9.24
C THR A 102 -21.38 7.19 -7.91
#